data_AF-A0A5R9DZY7-F1
#
_entry.id   AF-A0A5R9DZY7-F1
#
_cell.length_a   1.000
_cell.length_b   1.000
_cell.length_c   1.000
_cell.angle_alpha   90.00
_cell.angle_beta   90.00
_cell.angle_gamma   90.00
#
_symmetry.space_group_name_H-M   'P 1'
#
loop_
_entity.id
_entity.type
_entity.pdbx_description
1 polymer ?
#
loop_
_entity_poly.entity_id
_entity_poly.type
_entity_poly.pdbx_seq_one_letter_code
_entity_poly.pdbx_strand_id
1 'polypeptide(L)'
;MNPALIQIVVQVIREKYMSEKAFYTEKLGISPQSWDRWKKGEQGLKYDNVQILSTLFTDYEWMLVQKVVRTTEIMPEVVNNPVKEYNFLKYQIAKKWVNNGIARLEWHQSDENTEESVRKSNMVILQLIVDYNLWGYNDIIELRLPGIIRQQIGHDEVKLLQWFVDESEKLQESE
;
A
#
# COMPACT_ATOMS: atom_id res chain seq x y z
N MET A 1 4.57 15.78 13.18
CA MET A 1 4.09 14.59 12.43
C MET A 1 4.84 14.56 11.11
N ASN A 2 5.35 13.40 10.68
CA ASN A 2 6.21 13.35 9.50
C ASN A 2 5.39 13.52 8.20
N PRO A 3 5.69 14.50 7.33
CA PRO A 3 4.97 14.72 6.07
C PRO A 3 4.96 13.51 5.13
N ALA A 4 5.99 12.67 5.18
CA ALA A 4 6.08 11.45 4.37
C ALA A 4 5.01 10.43 4.73
N LEU A 5 4.75 10.25 6.04
CA LEU A 5 3.68 9.39 6.52
C LEU A 5 2.33 9.83 5.96
N ILE A 6 2.06 11.14 5.99
CA ILE A 6 0.81 11.72 5.49
C ILE A 6 0.66 11.43 4.00
N GLN A 7 1.71 11.68 3.21
CA GLN A 7 1.68 11.45 1.76
C GLN A 7 1.40 9.98 1.41
N ILE A 8 2.10 9.05 2.06
CA ILE A 8 1.91 7.61 1.84
C ILE A 8 0.49 7.18 2.25
N VAL A 9 0.02 7.58 3.42
CA VAL A 9 -1.34 7.25 3.90
C VAL A 9 -2.41 7.79 2.95
N VAL A 10 -2.30 9.06 2.54
CA VAL A 10 -3.28 9.68 1.62
C VAL A 10 -3.29 8.96 0.27
N GLN A 11 -2.13 8.58 -0.24
CA GLN A 11 -2.04 7.78 -1.47
C GLN A 11 -2.76 6.43 -1.31
N VAL A 12 -2.48 5.68 -0.24
CA VAL A 12 -3.12 4.37 -0.01
C VAL A 12 -4.62 4.50 0.21
N ILE A 13 -5.10 5.58 0.85
CA ILE A 13 -6.54 5.85 0.96
C ILE A 13 -7.16 6.04 -0.42
N ARG A 14 -6.50 6.75 -1.35
CA ARG A 14 -7.00 6.93 -2.72
C ARG A 14 -7.02 5.62 -3.52
N GLU A 15 -6.15 4.67 -3.18
CA GLU A 15 -6.12 3.35 -3.80
C GLU A 15 -7.17 2.39 -3.22
N LYS A 16 -7.45 2.48 -1.91
CA LYS A 16 -8.33 1.56 -1.18
C LYS A 16 -9.77 2.07 -0.98
N TYR A 17 -10.01 3.36 -1.14
CA TYR A 17 -11.31 3.99 -0.91
C TYR A 17 -11.70 4.92 -2.06
N MET A 18 -13.01 5.01 -2.31
CA MET A 18 -13.59 5.92 -3.30
C MET A 18 -13.19 7.38 -3.12
N SER A 19 -12.98 7.82 -1.87
CA SER A 19 -12.53 9.17 -1.55
C SER A 19 -11.92 9.25 -0.16
N GLU A 20 -11.07 10.25 0.07
CA GLU A 20 -10.61 10.61 1.42
C GLU A 20 -11.79 10.85 2.37
N LYS A 21 -12.91 11.41 1.85
CA LYS A 21 -14.13 11.67 2.61
C LYS A 21 -14.81 10.40 3.12
N ALA A 22 -14.95 9.39 2.27
CA ALA A 22 -15.50 8.10 2.69
C ALA A 22 -14.66 7.54 3.86
N PHE A 23 -13.33 7.55 3.70
CA PHE A 23 -12.44 7.07 4.75
C PHE A 23 -12.56 7.84 6.08
N TYR A 24 -12.38 9.17 6.07
CA TYR A 24 -12.36 9.91 7.34
C TYR A 24 -13.74 9.98 8.02
N THR A 25 -14.82 9.87 7.25
CA THR A 25 -16.19 9.91 7.80
C THR A 25 -16.58 8.54 8.37
N GLU A 26 -16.33 7.47 7.62
CA GLU A 26 -16.83 6.13 7.96
C GLU A 26 -15.85 5.34 8.85
N LYS A 27 -14.54 5.55 8.70
CA LYS A 27 -13.52 4.83 9.47
C LYS A 27 -12.99 5.65 10.64
N LEU A 28 -12.66 6.92 10.42
CA LEU A 28 -12.08 7.76 11.48
C LEU A 28 -13.13 8.52 12.32
N GLY A 29 -14.35 8.71 11.80
CA GLY A 29 -15.40 9.48 12.46
C GLY A 29 -15.03 10.94 12.74
N ILE A 30 -14.21 11.57 11.88
CA ILE A 30 -13.73 12.95 12.06
C ILE A 30 -14.31 13.93 11.03
N SER A 31 -14.24 15.21 11.36
CA SER A 31 -14.69 16.28 10.46
C SER A 31 -13.69 16.53 9.31
N PRO A 32 -14.14 17.11 8.17
CA PRO A 32 -13.24 17.52 7.09
C PRO A 32 -12.15 18.49 7.56
N GLN A 33 -12.49 19.39 8.48
CA GLN A 33 -11.54 20.37 9.04
C GLN A 33 -10.44 19.67 9.85
N SER A 34 -10.80 18.65 10.64
CA SER A 34 -9.83 17.84 11.39
C SER A 34 -8.91 17.06 10.46
N TRP A 35 -9.47 16.51 9.37
CA TRP A 35 -8.69 15.82 8.34
C TRP A 35 -7.70 16.75 7.64
N ASP A 36 -8.12 17.95 7.26
CA ASP A 36 -7.24 18.92 6.60
C ASP A 36 -6.15 19.44 7.53
N ARG A 37 -6.45 19.72 8.80
CA ARG A 37 -5.45 20.09 9.82
C ARG A 37 -4.43 18.97 10.04
N TRP A 38 -4.88 17.72 10.03
CA TRP A 38 -3.99 16.57 10.10
C TRP A 38 -3.05 16.51 8.89
N LYS A 39 -3.58 16.63 7.67
CA LYS A 39 -2.76 16.62 6.45
C LYS A 39 -1.72 17.75 6.42
N LYS A 40 -2.03 18.91 7.00
CA LYS A 40 -1.10 20.05 7.10
C LYS A 40 -0.08 19.92 8.24
N GLY A 41 -0.20 18.89 9.08
CA GLY A 41 0.64 18.72 10.26
C GLY A 41 0.31 19.70 11.41
N GLU A 42 -0.79 20.42 11.31
CA GLU A 42 -1.24 21.42 12.29
C GLU A 42 -1.83 20.75 13.55
N GLN A 43 -2.41 19.56 13.40
CA GLN A 43 -3.02 18.80 14.49
C GLN A 43 -2.82 17.30 14.31
N GLY A 44 -2.43 16.60 15.39
CA GLY A 44 -2.35 15.13 15.39
C GLY A 44 -3.73 14.45 15.45
N LEU A 45 -3.79 13.19 15.02
CA LEU A 45 -4.95 12.32 15.27
C LEU A 45 -4.88 11.73 16.69
N LYS A 46 -6.04 11.33 17.21
CA LYS A 46 -6.12 10.51 18.44
C LYS A 46 -5.41 9.17 18.21
N TYR A 47 -4.95 8.55 19.29
CA TYR A 47 -4.26 7.26 19.24
C TYR A 47 -5.06 6.19 18.49
N ASP A 48 -6.34 6.02 18.81
CA ASP A 48 -7.23 5.06 18.14
C ASP A 48 -7.32 5.32 16.63
N ASN A 49 -7.35 6.58 16.21
CA ASN A 49 -7.36 6.95 14.79
C ASN A 49 -6.02 6.62 14.12
N VAL A 50 -4.90 6.73 14.85
CA VAL A 50 -3.59 6.30 14.34
C VAL A 50 -3.54 4.78 14.17
N GLN A 51 -4.14 4.01 15.07
CA GLN A 51 -4.27 2.56 14.90
C GLN A 51 -5.11 2.20 13.68
N ILE A 52 -6.19 2.94 13.40
CA ILE A 52 -6.99 2.73 12.19
C ILE A 52 -6.19 3.06 10.92
N LEU A 53 -5.24 4.01 10.97
CA LEU A 53 -4.36 4.26 9.82
C LEU A 53 -3.43 3.07 9.56
N SER A 54 -2.91 2.39 10.58
CA SER A 54 -2.02 1.23 10.35
C SER A 54 -2.75 0.07 9.68
N THR A 55 -4.07 -0.09 9.91
CA THR A 55 -4.86 -1.13 9.23
C THR A 55 -5.10 -0.86 7.74
N LEU A 56 -4.66 0.29 7.21
CA LEU A 56 -4.59 0.50 5.76
C LEU A 56 -3.53 -0.38 5.09
N PHE A 57 -2.60 -0.92 5.88
CA PHE A 57 -1.47 -1.71 5.44
C PHE A 57 -1.51 -3.08 6.12
N THR A 58 -0.85 -4.07 5.53
CA THR A 58 -0.42 -5.24 6.29
C THR A 58 0.64 -4.82 7.33
N ASP A 59 0.88 -5.64 8.36
CA ASP A 59 1.91 -5.33 9.37
C ASP A 59 3.30 -5.15 8.76
N TYR A 60 3.63 -5.97 7.76
CA TYR A 60 4.89 -5.87 7.03
C TYR A 60 4.98 -4.57 6.21
N GLU A 61 3.93 -4.20 5.48
CA GLU A 61 3.89 -2.93 4.77
C GLU A 61 3.94 -1.73 5.71
N TRP A 62 3.27 -1.80 6.87
CA TRP A 62 3.33 -0.75 7.88
C TRP A 62 4.77 -0.56 8.39
N MET A 63 5.50 -1.66 8.61
CA MET A 63 6.94 -1.59 8.91
C MET A 63 7.71 -0.90 7.77
N LEU A 64 7.42 -1.19 6.50
CA LEU A 64 8.07 -0.50 5.37
C LEU A 64 7.78 1.01 5.38
N VAL A 65 6.53 1.42 5.65
CA VAL A 65 6.18 2.85 5.80
C VAL A 65 7.04 3.49 6.88
N GLN A 66 7.18 2.85 8.05
CA GLN A 66 8.02 3.38 9.13
C GLN A 66 9.50 3.47 8.74
N LYS A 67 10.01 2.54 7.91
CA LYS A 67 11.38 2.61 7.38
C LYS A 67 11.54 3.83 6.46
N VAL A 68 10.63 4.02 5.49
CA VAL A 68 10.66 5.18 4.58
C VAL A 68 10.61 6.50 5.35
N VAL A 69 9.70 6.59 6.33
CA VAL A 69 9.56 7.76 7.20
C VAL A 69 10.87 8.09 7.92
N ARG A 70 11.59 7.10 8.45
CA ARG A 70 12.91 7.33 9.07
C ARG A 70 13.97 7.72 8.03
N THR A 71 13.94 7.12 6.84
CA THR A 71 14.87 7.44 5.76
C THR A 71 14.76 8.90 5.31
N THR A 72 13.57 9.52 5.38
CA THR A 72 13.41 10.96 5.09
C THR A 72 14.20 11.88 6.00
N GLU A 73 14.68 11.40 7.15
CA GLU A 73 15.52 12.23 8.05
C GLU A 73 16.95 12.41 7.51
N ILE A 74 17.36 11.56 6.56
CA ILE A 74 18.76 11.49 6.07
C ILE A 74 18.90 11.55 4.55
N MET A 75 17.85 11.27 3.77
CA MET A 75 17.89 11.17 2.30
C MET A 75 16.93 12.18 1.64
N PRO A 76 17.43 13.29 1.05
CA PRO A 76 16.60 14.31 0.41
C PRO A 76 15.72 13.79 -0.73
N GLU A 77 16.20 12.80 -1.49
CA GLU A 77 15.46 12.14 -2.57
C GLU A 77 14.17 11.47 -2.06
N VAL A 78 14.24 10.86 -0.87
CA VAL A 78 13.08 10.22 -0.23
C VAL A 78 12.16 11.28 0.40
N VAL A 79 12.69 12.40 0.88
CA VAL A 79 11.89 13.55 1.33
C VAL A 79 11.03 14.09 0.20
N ASN A 80 11.61 14.22 -1.00
CA ASN A 80 10.95 14.78 -2.17
C ASN A 80 9.83 13.88 -2.69
N ASN A 81 10.00 12.56 -2.65
CA ASN A 81 8.98 11.62 -3.12
C ASN A 81 8.92 10.32 -2.28
N PRO A 82 8.33 10.38 -1.07
CA PRO A 82 8.27 9.23 -0.17
C PRO A 82 7.31 8.13 -0.67
N VAL A 83 6.31 8.50 -1.48
CA VAL A 83 5.38 7.55 -2.11
C VAL A 83 6.10 6.69 -3.15
N LYS A 84 6.93 7.32 -4.01
CA LYS A 84 7.79 6.61 -4.97
C LYS A 84 8.72 5.63 -4.25
N GLU A 85 9.39 6.08 -3.19
CA GLU A 85 10.29 5.22 -2.42
C GLU A 85 9.56 4.03 -1.79
N TYR A 86 8.40 4.26 -1.17
CA TYR A 86 7.59 3.19 -0.59
C TYR A 86 7.18 2.15 -1.63
N ASN A 87 6.68 2.58 -2.79
CA ASN A 87 6.28 1.67 -3.87
C ASN A 87 7.47 0.93 -4.47
N PHE A 88 8.60 1.62 -4.65
CA PHE A 88 9.83 1.01 -5.13
C PHE A 88 10.32 -0.09 -4.19
N LEU A 89 10.42 0.18 -2.89
CA LEU A 89 10.81 -0.83 -1.88
C LEU A 89 9.87 -2.03 -1.89
N LYS A 90 8.57 -1.76 -1.95
CA LYS A 90 7.53 -2.80 -2.00
C LYS A 90 7.73 -3.72 -3.22
N TYR A 91 7.97 -3.17 -4.41
CA TYR A 91 8.21 -3.95 -5.62
C TYR A 91 9.53 -4.71 -5.59
N GLN A 92 10.61 -4.09 -5.11
CA GLN A 92 11.92 -4.75 -5.01
C GLN A 92 11.90 -5.93 -4.03
N ILE A 93 11.21 -5.79 -2.90
CA ILE A 93 11.05 -6.87 -1.92
C ILE A 93 10.15 -7.97 -2.48
N ALA A 94 8.99 -7.62 -3.04
CA ALA A 94 8.09 -8.57 -3.68
C ALA A 94 8.81 -9.39 -4.77
N LYS A 95 9.57 -8.72 -5.64
CA LYS A 95 10.44 -9.36 -6.65
C LYS A 95 11.42 -10.34 -6.02
N LYS A 96 12.11 -9.96 -4.94
CA LYS A 96 13.04 -10.85 -4.24
C LYS A 96 12.33 -12.08 -3.66
N TRP A 97 11.15 -11.91 -3.10
CA TRP A 97 10.37 -13.02 -2.55
C TRP A 97 9.95 -14.03 -3.62
N VAL A 98 9.44 -13.55 -4.75
CA VAL A 98 9.06 -14.40 -5.89
C VAL A 98 10.30 -15.07 -6.49
N ASN A 99 11.37 -14.31 -6.76
CA ASN A 99 12.58 -14.83 -7.39
C ASN A 99 13.27 -15.93 -6.56
N ASN A 100 13.15 -15.86 -5.23
CA ASN A 100 13.71 -16.86 -4.33
C ASN A 100 12.76 -18.01 -4.03
N GLY A 101 11.54 -18.01 -4.59
CA GLY A 101 10.54 -19.07 -4.36
C GLY A 101 10.05 -19.17 -2.92
N ILE A 102 10.09 -18.07 -2.15
CA ILE A 102 9.70 -18.06 -0.72
C ILE A 102 8.29 -17.50 -0.49
N ALA A 103 7.71 -16.82 -1.49
CA ALA A 103 6.36 -16.29 -1.40
C ALA A 103 5.33 -17.24 -2.03
N ARG A 104 4.23 -17.46 -1.31
CA ARG A 104 2.98 -17.95 -1.88
C ARG A 104 2.20 -16.78 -2.48
N LEU A 105 1.64 -17.00 -3.67
CA LEU A 105 0.84 -16.00 -4.39
C LEU A 105 -0.66 -16.30 -4.24
N GLU A 106 -1.43 -15.32 -3.77
CA GLU A 106 -2.89 -15.45 -3.64
C GLU A 106 -3.62 -14.28 -4.29
N TRP A 107 -4.63 -14.58 -5.10
CA TRP A 107 -5.46 -13.58 -5.77
C TRP A 107 -6.82 -13.45 -5.09
N HIS A 108 -7.15 -12.24 -4.64
CA HIS A 108 -8.43 -11.89 -4.03
C HIS A 108 -9.16 -10.86 -4.88
N GLN A 109 -10.48 -10.86 -4.79
CA GLN A 109 -11.28 -9.73 -5.26
C GLN A 109 -11.14 -8.59 -4.25
N SER A 110 -11.07 -7.34 -4.70
CA SER A 110 -11.08 -6.23 -3.75
C SER A 110 -12.42 -6.16 -3.02
N ASP A 111 -12.39 -5.87 -1.71
CA ASP A 111 -13.57 -5.76 -0.83
C ASP A 111 -14.62 -4.71 -1.25
N GLU A 112 -14.34 -3.90 -2.29
CA GLU A 112 -15.35 -3.10 -2.99
C GLU A 112 -16.35 -3.94 -3.82
N ASN A 113 -16.35 -5.26 -3.62
CA ASN A 113 -17.26 -6.24 -4.23
C ASN A 113 -18.05 -7.06 -3.18
N THR A 114 -18.42 -6.49 -2.03
CA THR A 114 -19.58 -7.00 -1.28
C THR A 114 -20.86 -6.71 -2.06
N GLU A 115 -21.88 -7.58 -1.97
CA GLU A 115 -23.13 -7.53 -2.78
C GLU A 115 -23.87 -6.17 -2.74
N GLU A 116 -23.55 -5.29 -1.78
CA GLU A 116 -24.12 -3.95 -1.61
C GLU A 116 -23.38 -2.81 -2.33
N SER A 117 -22.28 -3.10 -3.04
CA SER A 117 -21.49 -2.11 -3.78
C SER A 117 -22.12 -1.72 -5.12
N VAL A 118 -22.52 -0.45 -5.26
CA VAL A 118 -23.14 0.11 -6.49
C VAL A 118 -22.15 0.21 -7.67
N ARG A 119 -20.85 0.00 -7.46
CA ARG A 119 -19.83 0.07 -8.53
C ARG A 119 -18.88 -1.12 -8.47
N LYS A 120 -18.87 -1.91 -9.56
CA LYS A 120 -17.89 -2.96 -9.79
C LYS A 120 -16.50 -2.33 -10.00
N SER A 121 -15.66 -2.35 -8.98
CA SER A 121 -14.23 -2.04 -9.13
C SER A 121 -13.60 -3.14 -9.97
N ASN A 122 -12.87 -2.79 -11.03
CA ASN A 122 -12.14 -3.76 -11.85
C ASN A 122 -10.79 -4.15 -11.23
N MET A 123 -10.56 -3.78 -9.97
CA MET A 123 -9.33 -4.07 -9.25
C MET A 123 -9.36 -5.47 -8.64
N VAL A 124 -8.19 -6.09 -8.61
CA VAL A 124 -7.91 -7.34 -7.91
C VAL A 124 -6.75 -7.12 -6.95
N ILE A 125 -6.69 -7.93 -5.90
CA ILE A 125 -5.60 -7.90 -4.93
C ILE A 125 -4.74 -9.14 -5.17
N LEU A 126 -3.44 -8.94 -5.38
CA LEU A 126 -2.44 -9.99 -5.33
C LEU A 126 -1.72 -9.90 -3.99
N GLN A 127 -1.86 -10.92 -3.16
CA GLN A 127 -1.08 -11.09 -1.94
C GLN A 127 0.15 -11.94 -2.23
N LEU A 128 1.31 -11.45 -1.78
CA LEU A 128 2.53 -12.23 -1.68
C LEU A 128 2.76 -12.54 -0.21
N ILE A 129 2.75 -13.81 0.14
CA ILE A 129 2.73 -14.28 1.53
C ILE A 129 4.01 -15.08 1.80
N VAL A 130 4.85 -14.60 2.71
CA VAL A 130 5.99 -15.37 3.25
C VAL A 130 5.55 -15.98 4.58
N ASP A 131 5.51 -17.31 4.60
CA ASP A 131 5.09 -18.09 5.76
C ASP A 131 6.29 -18.56 6.58
N TYR A 132 6.27 -18.26 7.87
CA TYR A 132 7.31 -18.68 8.83
C TYR A 132 6.96 -19.98 9.56
N ASN A 133 5.88 -20.64 9.16
CA ASN A 133 5.23 -21.77 9.81
C ASN A 133 4.83 -21.47 11.27
N LEU A 134 4.49 -20.21 11.54
CA LEU A 134 4.05 -19.72 12.83
C LEU A 134 2.70 -19.00 12.64
N TRP A 135 1.68 -19.48 13.35
CA TRP A 135 0.32 -18.99 13.19
C TRP A 135 0.23 -17.48 13.47
N GLY A 136 -0.21 -16.72 12.47
CA GLY A 136 -0.39 -15.27 12.56
C GLY A 136 0.88 -14.43 12.33
N TYR A 137 2.03 -15.04 12.02
CA TYR A 137 3.30 -14.33 11.83
C TYR A 137 3.74 -14.27 10.37
N ASN A 138 2.80 -14.21 9.43
CA ASN A 138 3.12 -14.11 8.02
C ASN A 138 3.50 -12.69 7.64
N ASP A 139 4.53 -12.55 6.82
CA ASP A 139 4.83 -11.30 6.15
C ASP A 139 4.04 -11.26 4.82
N ILE A 140 3.25 -10.20 4.62
CA ILE A 140 2.35 -10.09 3.47
C ILE A 140 2.62 -8.77 2.75
N ILE A 141 2.67 -8.81 1.42
CA ILE A 141 2.64 -7.62 0.56
C ILE A 141 1.37 -7.68 -0.28
N GLU A 142 0.57 -6.61 -0.27
CA GLU A 142 -0.66 -6.51 -1.05
C GLU A 142 -0.50 -5.60 -2.27
N LEU A 143 -0.67 -6.12 -3.47
CA LEU A 143 -0.69 -5.34 -4.71
C LEU A 143 -2.11 -5.20 -5.21
N ARG A 144 -2.58 -3.97 -5.35
CA ARG A 144 -3.89 -3.69 -5.95
C ARG A 144 -3.71 -3.37 -7.42
N LEU A 145 -4.18 -4.27 -8.28
CA LEU A 145 -3.89 -4.27 -9.70
C LEU A 145 -5.20 -4.23 -10.51
N PRO A 146 -5.23 -3.58 -11.68
CA PRO A 146 -6.35 -3.72 -12.61
C PRO A 146 -6.52 -5.18 -13.04
N GLY A 147 -7.75 -5.64 -13.21
CA GLY A 147 -8.08 -7.03 -13.54
C GLY A 147 -7.47 -7.53 -14.85
N ILE A 148 -7.14 -6.62 -15.78
CA ILE A 148 -6.41 -6.96 -17.00
C ILE A 148 -4.99 -7.47 -16.70
N ILE A 149 -4.35 -6.98 -15.65
CA ILE A 149 -3.02 -7.43 -15.21
C ILE A 149 -3.09 -8.87 -14.70
N ARG A 150 -4.16 -9.27 -14.01
CA ARG A 150 -4.38 -10.68 -13.62
C ARG A 150 -4.51 -11.59 -14.84
N GLN A 151 -5.11 -11.13 -15.94
CA GLN A 151 -5.19 -11.92 -17.17
C GLN A 151 -3.83 -12.04 -17.86
N GLN A 152 -3.00 -11.00 -17.78
CA GLN A 152 -1.65 -10.98 -18.36
C GLN A 152 -0.66 -11.87 -17.58
N ILE A 153 -0.65 -11.73 -16.25
CA ILE A 153 0.24 -12.47 -15.35
C ILE A 153 -0.28 -13.87 -15.04
N GLY A 154 -1.56 -14.00 -14.68
CA GLY A 154 -2.14 -15.27 -14.25
C GLY A 154 -1.42 -15.85 -13.03
N HIS A 155 -0.87 -17.05 -13.18
CA HIS A 155 -0.02 -17.74 -12.19
C HIS A 155 1.44 -17.88 -12.69
N ASP A 156 1.83 -17.10 -13.70
CA ASP A 156 3.15 -17.16 -14.31
C ASP A 156 4.13 -16.25 -13.54
N GLU A 157 4.99 -16.86 -12.74
CA GLU A 157 6.00 -16.16 -11.94
C GLU A 157 6.99 -15.37 -12.79
N VAL A 158 7.33 -15.84 -14.00
CA VAL A 158 8.26 -15.13 -14.89
C VAL A 158 7.63 -13.82 -15.36
N LYS A 159 6.35 -13.84 -15.73
CA LYS A 159 5.61 -12.63 -16.09
C LYS A 159 5.44 -11.68 -14.91
N LEU A 160 5.20 -12.21 -13.71
CA LEU A 160 5.12 -11.39 -12.51
C LEU A 160 6.47 -10.71 -12.20
N LEU A 161 7.58 -11.43 -12.33
CA LEU A 161 8.92 -10.86 -12.17
C LEU A 161 9.23 -9.78 -13.20
N GLN A 162 8.83 -9.98 -14.46
CA GLN A 162 8.96 -8.95 -15.49
C GLN A 162 8.12 -7.72 -15.16
N TRP A 163 6.87 -7.92 -14.73
CA TRP A 163 6.00 -6.82 -14.31
C TRP A 163 6.62 -5.99 -13.17
N PHE A 164 7.24 -6.63 -12.17
CA PHE A 164 7.96 -5.90 -11.11
C PHE A 164 9.14 -5.08 -11.63
N VAL A 165 9.86 -5.57 -12.65
CA VAL A 165 10.95 -4.84 -13.29
C VAL A 165 10.39 -3.60 -13.99
N ASP A 166 9.40 -3.78 -14.86
CA ASP A 166 8.81 -2.70 -15.65
C ASP A 166 8.23 -1.60 -14.76
N GLU A 167 7.52 -1.96 -13.69
CA GLU A 167 6.95 -0.97 -12.75
C GLU A 167 8.02 -0.28 -11.91
N SER A 168 9.11 -0.97 -11.56
CA SER A 168 10.23 -0.33 -10.85
C SER A 168 10.96 0.67 -11.75
N GLU A 169 11.12 0.37 -13.03
CA GLU A 169 11.74 1.28 -14.01
C GLU A 169 10.89 2.52 -14.25
N LYS A 170 9.57 2.38 -14.43
CA LYS A 170 8.63 3.52 -14.54
C LYS A 170 8.71 4.47 -13.35
N LEU A 171 8.86 3.94 -12.14
CA LEU A 171 9.03 4.76 -10.94
C LEU A 171 10.35 5.53 -10.98
N GLN A 172 11.42 4.95 -11.52
CA GLN A 172 12.71 5.62 -11.63
C GLN A 172 12.70 6.71 -12.71
N GLU A 173 12.02 6.50 -13.84
CA GLU A 173 11.92 7.46 -14.95
C GLU A 173 11.06 8.68 -14.68
N SER A 174 10.18 8.66 -13.66
CA SER A 174 9.23 9.73 -13.36
C SER A 174 9.83 10.95 -12.63
N GLU A 175 11.08 11.33 -12.95
CA GLU A 175 11.79 12.49 -12.37
C GLU A 175 11.46 13.82 -13.05
#